data_AF-A0A423UTU6-F1
#
_entry.id   AF-A0A423UTU6-F1
#
_cell.length_a   1.000
_cell.length_b   1.000
_cell.length_c   1.000
_cell.angle_alpha   90.00
_cell.angle_beta   90.00
_cell.angle_gamma   90.00
#
_symmetry.space_group_name_H-M   'P 1'
#
loop_
_entity.id
_entity.type
_entity.pdbx_description
1 polymer ?
#
loop_
_entity_poly.entity_id
_entity_poly.type
_entity_poly.pdbx_seq_one_letter_code
_entity_poly.pdbx_strand_id
1 'polypeptide(L)'
;MKATEGADPFGTARLRRGVLDAWGAGPARFREDANAEEDLALGGYRDRLVVELAQNAADAAARAKTPGRLRLTLHPAAPGDPDARCVLAAANTGAPLDATGVESLSTLRASAKREGHESAVGRFGVGFAAVLAVSDEPAVLGRHGGVRWSLAEAREMARQAAVGSPGLGDELRRRDGHVPLLRLPLPAEGSAPEGYDTVVVLPLRDGTAEDLVARLLAAVDDALLLTLPGLDEIVIETPDGTRTLSRSQHGPYTHIDDSARGLNRWRTVLHHGPIEPALLADRPVEERLRPRWVG
;
A
#
# COMPACT_ATOMS: atom_id res chain seq x y z
N MET A 1 5.59 1.68 22.53
CA MET A 1 5.42 0.46 23.36
C MET A 1 6.19 -0.66 22.66
N LYS A 2 7.22 -1.24 23.30
CA LYS A 2 8.01 -2.33 22.70
C LYS A 2 7.16 -3.60 22.70
N ALA A 3 6.88 -4.15 21.51
CA ALA A 3 6.19 -5.42 21.36
C ALA A 3 6.95 -6.52 22.12
N THR A 4 6.22 -7.44 22.75
CA THR A 4 6.84 -8.64 23.30
C THR A 4 7.40 -9.48 22.15
N GLU A 5 8.58 -10.08 22.31
CA GLU A 5 9.26 -10.95 21.32
C GLU A 5 8.45 -12.19 20.87
N GLY A 6 7.18 -12.33 21.25
CA GLY A 6 6.42 -13.58 21.20
C GLY A 6 5.60 -13.85 19.93
N ALA A 7 5.32 -12.87 19.07
CA ALA A 7 4.54 -13.12 17.85
C ALA A 7 5.08 -12.34 16.64
N ASP A 8 5.95 -12.99 15.86
CA ASP A 8 6.29 -12.58 14.49
C ASP A 8 5.64 -13.57 13.49
N PRO A 9 4.29 -13.59 13.38
CA PRO A 9 3.56 -14.59 12.57
C PRO A 9 3.91 -14.51 11.08
N PHE A 10 4.52 -13.42 10.64
CA PHE A 10 4.89 -13.17 9.25
C PHE A 10 6.39 -13.36 8.98
N GLY A 11 7.20 -13.72 9.99
CA GLY A 11 8.64 -13.95 9.83
C GLY A 11 9.41 -12.70 9.37
N THR A 12 8.97 -11.51 9.80
CA THR A 12 9.59 -10.21 9.49
C THR A 12 11.05 -10.16 9.92
N ALA A 13 11.43 -10.84 11.01
CA ALA A 13 12.83 -10.92 11.46
C ALA A 13 13.73 -11.63 10.44
N ARG A 14 13.23 -12.69 9.78
CA ARG A 14 13.95 -13.41 8.73
C ARG A 14 14.12 -12.55 7.49
N LEU A 15 13.05 -11.88 7.06
CA LEU A 15 13.06 -10.97 5.91
C LEU A 15 14.08 -9.84 6.11
N ARG A 16 13.98 -9.16 7.25
CA ARG A 16 14.85 -8.04 7.62
C ARG A 16 16.32 -8.44 7.70
N ARG A 17 16.61 -9.60 8.31
CA ARG A 17 17.99 -10.13 8.39
C ARG A 17 18.57 -10.37 7.00
N GLY A 18 17.83 -11.05 6.12
CA GLY A 18 18.29 -11.32 4.76
C GLY A 18 18.59 -10.05 3.96
N VAL A 19 17.80 -9.00 4.15
CA VAL A 19 18.04 -7.67 3.55
C VAL A 19 19.32 -7.03 4.08
N LEU A 20 19.47 -6.96 5.41
CA LEU A 20 20.65 -6.34 6.03
C LEU A 20 21.95 -7.08 5.70
N ASP A 21 21.91 -8.42 5.69
CA ASP A 21 23.04 -9.26 5.30
C ASP A 21 23.43 -8.99 3.83
N ALA A 22 22.44 -8.88 2.93
CA ALA A 22 22.68 -8.57 1.52
C ALA A 22 23.29 -7.17 1.33
N TRP A 23 22.82 -6.16 2.06
CA TRP A 23 23.40 -4.82 2.03
C TRP A 23 24.82 -4.78 2.58
N GLY A 24 25.08 -5.50 3.68
CA GLY A 24 26.40 -5.60 4.29
C GLY A 24 27.41 -6.28 3.36
N ALA A 25 27.00 -7.35 2.68
CA ALA A 25 27.84 -8.08 1.73
C ALA A 25 28.05 -7.34 0.40
N GLY A 26 27.06 -6.56 -0.05
CA GLY A 26 27.08 -5.86 -1.33
C GLY A 26 26.44 -4.47 -1.26
N PRO A 27 27.21 -3.39 -1.07
CA PRO A 27 26.69 -2.02 -0.99
C PRO A 27 25.89 -1.58 -2.24
N ALA A 28 26.19 -2.16 -3.40
CA ALA A 28 25.41 -1.94 -4.62
C ALA A 28 23.93 -2.32 -4.44
N ARG A 29 23.62 -3.37 -3.67
CA ARG A 29 22.25 -3.81 -3.40
C ARG A 29 21.48 -2.79 -2.57
N PHE A 30 22.13 -2.21 -1.56
CA PHE A 30 21.55 -1.12 -0.79
C PHE A 30 21.17 0.06 -1.70
N ARG A 31 22.05 0.46 -2.62
CA ARG A 31 21.75 1.53 -3.59
C ARG A 31 20.58 1.21 -4.50
N GLU A 32 20.51 -0.03 -5.00
CA GLU A 32 19.39 -0.48 -5.84
C GLU A 32 18.07 -0.39 -5.09
N ASP A 33 18.03 -0.91 -3.86
CA ASP A 33 16.82 -0.87 -3.03
C ASP A 33 16.44 0.58 -2.65
N ALA A 34 17.42 1.43 -2.34
CA ALA A 34 17.24 2.86 -2.05
C ALA A 34 16.70 3.63 -3.25
N ASN A 35 17.30 3.48 -4.43
CA ASN A 35 16.83 4.13 -5.66
C ASN A 35 15.41 3.67 -6.02
N ALA A 36 15.13 2.37 -5.94
CA ALA A 36 13.82 1.85 -6.28
C ALA A 36 12.71 2.40 -5.37
N GLU A 37 12.98 2.59 -4.07
CA GLU A 37 12.02 3.20 -3.15
C GLU A 37 11.90 4.71 -3.36
N GLU A 38 13.01 5.41 -3.57
CA GLU A 38 13.03 6.85 -3.82
C GLU A 38 12.31 7.21 -5.12
N ASP A 39 12.50 6.45 -6.21
CA ASP A 39 11.77 6.62 -7.47
C ASP A 39 10.26 6.43 -7.29
N LEU A 40 9.84 5.51 -6.41
CA LEU A 40 8.43 5.28 -6.10
C LEU A 40 7.86 6.40 -5.20
N ALA A 41 8.63 6.89 -4.24
CA ALA A 41 8.20 7.92 -3.30
C ALA A 41 8.17 9.33 -3.94
N LEU A 42 9.17 9.66 -4.78
CA LEU A 42 9.28 10.93 -5.50
C LEU A 42 8.51 10.95 -6.83
N GLY A 43 8.18 9.78 -7.38
CA GLY A 43 7.34 9.66 -8.56
C GLY A 43 5.90 10.16 -8.32
N GLY A 44 5.07 10.17 -9.36
CA GLY A 44 3.66 10.61 -9.31
C GLY A 44 2.73 9.80 -8.40
N TYR A 45 3.25 8.96 -7.50
CA TYR A 45 2.50 8.20 -6.51
C TYR A 45 1.97 9.04 -5.35
N ARG A 46 2.54 10.23 -5.11
CA ARG A 46 2.02 11.17 -4.10
C ARG A 46 0.54 11.48 -4.29
N ASP A 47 0.11 11.66 -5.53
CA ASP A 47 -1.30 11.92 -5.87
C ASP A 47 -2.15 10.63 -6.01
N ARG A 48 -1.53 9.46 -5.85
CA ARG A 48 -2.19 8.16 -6.02
C ARG A 48 -2.48 7.44 -4.71
N LEU A 49 -2.06 7.96 -3.56
CA LEU A 49 -2.24 7.29 -2.25
C LEU A 49 -3.63 6.67 -2.07
N VAL A 50 -4.70 7.43 -2.28
CA VAL A 50 -6.08 6.93 -2.11
C VAL A 50 -6.45 5.88 -3.16
N VAL A 51 -5.99 6.05 -4.40
CA VAL A 51 -6.20 5.07 -5.49
C VAL A 51 -5.50 3.76 -5.17
N GLU A 52 -4.25 3.78 -4.72
CA GLU A 52 -3.48 2.59 -4.38
C GLU A 52 -4.05 1.86 -3.16
N LEU A 53 -4.52 2.61 -2.15
CA LEU A 53 -5.22 2.03 -1.00
C LEU A 53 -6.55 1.36 -1.42
N ALA A 54 -7.29 2.00 -2.33
CA ALA A 54 -8.53 1.45 -2.86
C ALA A 54 -8.29 0.23 -3.75
N GLN A 55 -7.24 0.22 -4.56
CA GLN A 55 -6.83 -0.96 -5.33
C GLN A 55 -6.48 -2.13 -4.41
N ASN A 56 -5.68 -1.88 -3.36
CA ASN A 56 -5.36 -2.91 -2.36
C ASN A 56 -6.62 -3.49 -1.69
N ALA A 57 -7.61 -2.63 -1.40
CA ALA A 57 -8.90 -3.05 -0.85
C ALA A 57 -9.72 -3.88 -1.85
N ALA A 58 -9.80 -3.44 -3.11
CA ALA A 58 -10.49 -4.17 -4.18
C ALA A 58 -9.89 -5.55 -4.41
N ASP A 59 -8.56 -5.65 -4.44
CA ASP A 59 -7.83 -6.90 -4.62
C ASP A 59 -8.05 -7.86 -3.44
N ALA A 60 -8.07 -7.34 -2.21
CA ALA A 60 -8.37 -8.15 -1.02
C ALA A 60 -9.79 -8.72 -1.09
N ALA A 61 -10.78 -7.90 -1.45
CA ALA A 61 -12.16 -8.32 -1.62
C ALA A 61 -12.32 -9.36 -2.73
N ALA A 62 -11.70 -9.14 -3.89
CA ALA A 62 -11.71 -10.08 -5.02
C ALA A 62 -11.12 -11.44 -4.64
N ARG A 63 -10.00 -11.46 -3.90
CA ARG A 63 -9.40 -12.72 -3.39
C ARG A 63 -10.30 -13.46 -2.42
N ALA A 64 -11.02 -12.74 -1.55
CA ALA A 64 -11.98 -13.34 -0.63
C ALA A 64 -13.32 -13.70 -1.29
N LYS A 65 -13.58 -13.19 -2.50
CA LYS A 65 -14.88 -13.30 -3.19
C LYS A 65 -16.02 -12.72 -2.36
N THR A 66 -15.76 -11.58 -1.71
CA THR A 66 -16.72 -10.85 -0.88
C THR A 66 -16.90 -9.43 -1.40
N PRO A 67 -18.03 -8.77 -1.12
CA PRO A 67 -18.19 -7.33 -1.31
C PRO A 67 -17.03 -6.54 -0.69
N GLY A 68 -16.38 -5.70 -1.49
CA GLY A 68 -15.28 -4.85 -1.03
C GLY A 68 -15.79 -3.59 -0.37
N ARG A 69 -15.35 -3.33 0.85
CA ARG A 69 -15.62 -2.09 1.57
C ARG A 69 -14.30 -1.47 1.95
N LEU A 70 -14.16 -0.17 1.72
CA LEU A 70 -13.02 0.63 2.15
C LEU A 70 -13.51 1.75 3.07
N ARG A 71 -12.86 1.92 4.22
CA ARG A 71 -13.07 3.04 5.13
C ARG A 71 -11.78 3.82 5.28
N LEU A 72 -11.82 5.09 4.93
CA LEU A 72 -10.74 6.06 5.06
C LEU A 72 -11.11 7.00 6.20
N THR A 73 -10.42 6.90 7.34
CA THR A 73 -10.66 7.76 8.50
C THR A 73 -9.43 8.62 8.78
N LEU A 74 -9.61 9.93 8.80
CA LEU A 74 -8.60 10.90 9.21
C LEU A 74 -8.82 11.26 10.68
N HIS A 75 -7.98 10.70 11.56
CA HIS A 75 -8.00 10.99 12.98
C HIS A 75 -7.12 12.23 13.26
N PRO A 76 -7.67 13.30 13.84
CA PRO A 76 -6.88 14.48 14.17
C PRO A 76 -5.83 14.15 15.23
N ALA A 77 -4.73 14.92 15.24
CA ALA A 77 -3.76 14.86 16.32
C ALA A 77 -4.43 15.13 17.68
N ALA A 78 -4.03 14.41 18.71
CA ALA A 78 -4.56 14.60 20.06
C ALA A 78 -4.26 16.04 20.54
N PRO A 79 -5.28 16.83 20.93
CA PRO A 79 -5.06 18.20 21.37
C PRO A 79 -4.14 18.26 22.59
N GLY A 80 -3.13 19.14 22.55
CA GLY A 80 -2.24 19.39 23.68
C GLY A 80 -1.07 18.42 23.83
N ASP A 81 -0.91 17.45 22.92
CA ASP A 81 0.28 16.62 22.81
C ASP A 81 1.13 17.11 21.61
N PRO A 82 2.32 17.70 21.84
CA PRO A 82 3.16 18.22 20.76
C PRO A 82 3.75 17.12 19.87
N ASP A 83 3.78 15.87 20.34
CA ASP A 83 4.27 14.72 19.58
C ASP A 83 3.13 13.95 18.90
N ALA A 84 1.86 14.29 19.19
CA ALA A 84 0.72 13.67 18.54
C ALA A 84 0.65 14.08 17.08
N ARG A 85 0.38 13.08 16.23
CA ARG A 85 0.27 13.25 14.79
C ARG A 85 -1.15 12.95 14.35
N CYS A 86 -1.58 13.63 13.29
CA CYS A 86 -2.75 13.21 12.55
C CYS A 86 -2.51 11.79 11.98
N VAL A 87 -3.52 10.95 11.95
CA VAL A 87 -3.40 9.55 11.48
C VAL A 87 -4.45 9.28 10.42
N LEU A 88 -4.01 8.87 9.24
CA LEU A 88 -4.90 8.26 8.23
C LEU A 88 -4.99 6.76 8.47
N ALA A 89 -6.19 6.25 8.71
CA ALA A 89 -6.49 4.82 8.76
C ALA A 89 -7.30 4.41 7.52
N ALA A 90 -6.81 3.42 6.78
CA ALA A 90 -7.50 2.83 5.63
C ALA A 90 -7.84 1.38 5.90
N ALA A 91 -9.07 1.12 6.34
CA ALA A 91 -9.56 -0.20 6.69
C ALA A 91 -10.33 -0.84 5.52
N ASN A 92 -10.09 -2.10 5.21
CA ASN A 92 -10.77 -2.81 4.14
C ASN A 92 -11.24 -4.22 4.52
N THR A 93 -12.31 -4.65 3.88
CA THR A 93 -12.77 -6.05 3.94
C THR A 93 -12.00 -6.92 2.93
N GLY A 94 -12.02 -8.24 3.15
CA GLY A 94 -11.54 -9.22 2.19
C GLY A 94 -10.46 -10.13 2.75
N ALA A 95 -9.61 -10.65 1.86
CA ALA A 95 -8.58 -11.61 2.25
C ALA A 95 -7.58 -10.93 3.20
N PRO A 96 -7.32 -11.52 4.39
CA PRO A 96 -6.48 -10.89 5.41
C PRO A 96 -5.03 -10.78 4.96
N LEU A 97 -4.27 -9.93 5.64
CA LEU A 97 -2.81 -9.94 5.57
C LEU A 97 -2.26 -11.33 5.95
N ASP A 98 -1.26 -11.79 5.21
CA ASP A 98 -0.49 -12.99 5.55
C ASP A 98 1.01 -12.82 5.24
N ALA A 99 1.79 -13.86 5.53
CA ALA A 99 3.25 -13.85 5.35
C ALA A 99 3.70 -13.58 3.90
N THR A 100 3.01 -14.14 2.91
CA THR A 100 3.32 -13.88 1.49
C THR A 100 3.03 -12.42 1.14
N GLY A 101 1.98 -11.88 1.76
CA GLY A 101 1.60 -10.48 1.69
C GLY A 101 2.70 -9.54 2.20
N VAL A 102 3.14 -9.80 3.42
CA VAL A 102 4.22 -9.03 4.06
C VAL A 102 5.51 -9.09 3.26
N GLU A 103 5.89 -10.27 2.76
CA GLU A 103 7.07 -10.39 1.89
C GLU A 103 6.92 -9.59 0.59
N SER A 104 5.72 -9.55 0.00
CA SER A 104 5.46 -8.75 -1.20
C SER A 104 5.60 -7.24 -0.91
N LEU A 105 5.06 -6.77 0.21
CA LEU A 105 5.17 -5.37 0.66
C LEU A 105 6.64 -4.97 0.90
N SER A 106 7.46 -5.89 1.44
CA SER A 106 8.85 -5.60 1.80
C SER A 106 9.88 -5.82 0.70
N THR A 107 9.51 -6.47 -0.41
CA THR A 107 10.46 -6.80 -1.46
C THR A 107 10.44 -5.85 -2.64
N LEU A 108 9.66 -4.74 -2.60
CA LEU A 108 9.47 -3.72 -3.67
C LEU A 108 9.96 -4.26 -5.01
N ARG A 109 9.37 -5.39 -5.42
CA ARG A 109 9.73 -5.99 -6.69
C ARG A 109 8.98 -5.14 -7.67
N ALA A 110 9.71 -4.47 -8.57
CA ALA A 110 9.13 -3.88 -9.76
C ALA A 110 8.22 -4.96 -10.35
N SER A 111 6.91 -4.78 -10.17
CA SER A 111 5.93 -5.56 -10.87
C SER A 111 6.21 -5.19 -12.31
N ALA A 112 6.88 -6.08 -13.05
CA ALA A 112 6.81 -6.05 -14.50
C ALA A 112 5.34 -6.26 -14.86
N LYS A 113 4.58 -5.15 -14.83
CA LYS A 113 3.14 -4.99 -15.11
C LYS A 113 2.35 -6.28 -14.97
N ARG A 114 2.29 -6.90 -13.78
CA ARG A 114 1.53 -8.14 -13.58
C ARG A 114 0.05 -7.81 -13.45
N GLU A 115 -0.66 -7.78 -14.59
CA GLU A 115 -2.12 -7.85 -14.62
C GLU A 115 -2.53 -9.02 -15.52
N GLY A 116 -3.34 -9.92 -14.96
CA GLY A 116 -3.86 -11.11 -15.65
C GLY A 116 -3.62 -12.40 -14.84
N HIS A 117 -4.65 -12.82 -14.11
CA HIS A 117 -4.71 -13.97 -13.22
C HIS A 117 -3.95 -15.23 -13.68
N GLU A 118 -2.97 -15.65 -12.88
CA GLU A 118 -2.92 -17.00 -12.30
C GLU A 118 -2.17 -16.93 -10.96
N SER A 119 -2.69 -17.69 -10.01
CA SER A 119 -2.43 -17.66 -8.58
C SER A 119 -0.96 -17.82 -8.18
N ALA A 120 -0.54 -16.95 -7.26
CA ALA A 120 0.72 -16.88 -6.53
C ALA A 120 1.78 -15.92 -7.12
N VAL A 121 2.17 -14.94 -6.29
CA VAL A 121 3.26 -13.96 -6.45
C VAL A 121 2.88 -12.64 -7.15
N GLY A 122 2.26 -11.75 -6.38
CA GLY A 122 2.01 -10.33 -6.70
C GLY A 122 0.96 -9.69 -5.77
N ARG A 123 0.98 -10.04 -4.47
CA ARG A 123 -0.17 -9.90 -3.57
C ARG A 123 -0.49 -8.47 -3.13
N PHE A 124 0.52 -7.59 -3.20
CA PHE A 124 0.43 -6.16 -2.98
C PHE A 124 1.23 -5.51 -4.10
N GLY A 125 0.59 -4.62 -4.86
CA GLY A 125 1.25 -3.91 -5.96
C GLY A 125 2.42 -3.06 -5.46
N VAL A 126 3.30 -2.68 -6.38
CA VAL A 126 4.34 -1.65 -6.16
C VAL A 126 3.77 -0.33 -5.61
N GLY A 127 2.47 -0.13 -5.77
CA GLY A 127 1.71 1.02 -5.30
C GLY A 127 1.62 1.19 -3.79
N PHE A 128 1.89 0.16 -2.97
CA PHE A 128 1.96 0.37 -1.51
C PHE A 128 3.03 1.40 -1.12
N ALA A 129 4.09 1.58 -1.94
CA ALA A 129 5.08 2.62 -1.71
C ALA A 129 4.50 4.05 -1.67
N ALA A 130 3.30 4.27 -2.21
CA ALA A 130 2.61 5.56 -2.11
C ALA A 130 2.37 6.01 -0.66
N VAL A 131 2.33 5.09 0.32
CA VAL A 131 2.21 5.45 1.75
C VAL A 131 3.42 6.25 2.25
N LEU A 132 4.59 6.05 1.62
CA LEU A 132 5.81 6.78 1.93
C LEU A 132 5.72 8.26 1.53
N ALA A 133 4.74 8.66 0.71
CA ALA A 133 4.51 10.07 0.45
C ALA A 133 4.02 10.83 1.70
N VAL A 134 3.43 10.13 2.67
CA VAL A 134 2.75 10.75 3.83
C VAL A 134 3.20 10.25 5.19
N SER A 135 3.85 9.08 5.27
CA SER A 135 4.23 8.48 6.55
C SER A 135 5.65 7.90 6.53
N ASP A 136 6.37 8.11 7.64
CA ASP A 136 7.65 7.46 7.94
C ASP A 136 7.51 6.23 8.83
N GLU A 137 6.29 5.97 9.31
CA GLU A 137 5.98 4.87 10.22
C GLU A 137 4.70 4.12 9.81
N PRO A 138 4.57 3.69 8.54
CA PRO A 138 3.38 2.98 8.10
C PRO A 138 3.24 1.65 8.84
N ALA A 139 2.01 1.24 9.10
CA ALA A 139 1.67 -0.07 9.63
C ALA A 139 0.51 -0.70 8.86
N VAL A 140 0.48 -2.03 8.79
CA VAL A 140 -0.63 -2.82 8.28
C VAL A 140 -1.00 -3.84 9.33
N LEU A 141 -2.22 -3.73 9.85
CA LEU A 141 -2.72 -4.57 10.93
C LEU A 141 -3.88 -5.43 10.41
N GLY A 142 -3.90 -6.69 10.79
CA GLY A 142 -5.01 -7.60 10.47
C GLY A 142 -5.27 -8.57 11.62
N ARG A 143 -6.28 -9.41 11.45
CA ARG A 143 -6.72 -10.36 12.50
C ARG A 143 -5.65 -11.38 12.94
N HIS A 144 -4.67 -11.65 12.09
CA HIS A 144 -3.62 -12.65 12.34
C HIS A 144 -2.29 -12.04 12.79
N GLY A 145 -2.26 -10.74 13.08
CA GLY A 145 -1.07 -9.96 13.42
C GLY A 145 -0.87 -8.77 12.48
N GLY A 146 0.18 -8.00 12.73
CA GLY A 146 0.53 -6.82 11.94
C GLY A 146 2.00 -6.77 11.55
N VAL A 147 2.27 -5.92 10.56
CA VAL A 147 3.61 -5.48 10.17
C VAL A 147 3.67 -3.96 10.23
N ARG A 148 4.80 -3.41 10.66
CA ARG A 148 5.06 -1.97 10.64
C ARG A 148 6.46 -1.68 10.13
N TRP A 149 6.68 -0.42 9.81
CA TRP A 149 7.97 0.14 9.50
C TRP A 149 8.19 1.37 10.38
N SER A 150 9.45 1.72 10.64
CA SER A 150 9.82 2.98 11.29
C SER A 150 11.14 3.46 10.70
N LEU A 151 11.14 4.66 10.14
CA LEU A 151 12.33 5.26 9.56
C LEU A 151 13.48 5.39 10.59
N ALA A 152 13.15 5.70 11.84
CA ALA A 152 14.13 5.81 12.91
C ALA A 152 14.78 4.45 13.22
N GLU A 153 13.99 3.38 13.38
CA GLU A 153 14.50 2.03 13.61
C GLU A 153 15.27 1.49 12.38
N ALA A 154 14.78 1.78 11.17
CA ALA A 154 15.44 1.41 9.93
C ALA A 154 16.84 2.01 9.81
N ARG A 155 16.99 3.30 10.13
CA ARG A 155 18.29 4.00 10.14
C ARG A 155 19.26 3.36 11.13
N GLU A 156 18.79 3.06 12.34
CA GLU A 156 19.64 2.44 13.35
C GLU A 156 20.08 1.03 12.94
N MET A 157 19.17 0.22 12.40
CA MET A 157 19.51 -1.11 11.89
C MET A 157 20.52 -1.08 10.73
N ALA A 158 20.36 -0.15 9.79
CA ALA A 158 21.32 0.04 8.70
C ALA A 158 22.69 0.50 9.22
N ARG A 159 22.71 1.43 10.19
CA ARG A 159 23.95 1.90 10.83
C ARG A 159 24.68 0.77 11.58
N GLN A 160 23.94 -0.10 12.26
CA GLN A 160 24.51 -1.28 12.92
C GLN A 160 25.10 -2.26 11.90
N ALA A 161 24.39 -2.54 10.80
CA ALA A 161 24.90 -3.39 9.72
C ALA A 161 26.18 -2.81 9.07
N ALA A 162 26.28 -1.48 9.00
CA ALA A 162 27.46 -0.80 8.44
C ALA A 162 28.72 -0.88 9.31
N VAL A 163 28.63 -1.24 10.60
CA VAL A 163 29.80 -1.40 11.48
C VAL A 163 30.79 -2.41 10.92
N GLY A 164 30.29 -3.51 10.33
CA GLY A 164 31.10 -4.55 9.70
C GLY A 164 31.32 -4.36 8.19
N SER A 165 30.77 -3.30 7.58
CA SER A 165 30.82 -3.07 6.13
C SER A 165 31.11 -1.59 5.82
N PRO A 166 32.39 -1.22 5.65
CA PRO A 166 32.77 0.15 5.32
C PRO A 166 32.07 0.71 4.08
N GLY A 167 31.87 -0.14 3.05
CA GLY A 167 31.18 0.25 1.82
C GLY A 167 29.71 0.59 2.04
N LEU A 168 28.99 -0.14 2.91
CA LEU A 168 27.62 0.24 3.29
C LEU A 168 27.62 1.56 4.08
N GLY A 169 28.61 1.74 4.96
CA GLY A 169 28.80 2.99 5.70
C GLY A 169 29.05 4.21 4.81
N ASP A 170 29.81 4.04 3.72
CA ASP A 170 30.02 5.07 2.70
C ASP A 170 28.72 5.43 1.98
N GLU A 171 27.92 4.44 1.58
CA GLU A 171 26.64 4.67 0.91
C GLU A 171 25.63 5.38 1.83
N LEU A 172 25.56 5.00 3.11
CA LEU A 172 24.71 5.68 4.09
C LEU A 172 25.11 7.15 4.26
N ARG A 173 26.42 7.45 4.34
CA ARG A 173 26.91 8.83 4.41
C ARG A 173 26.59 9.63 3.15
N ARG A 174 26.76 9.03 1.96
CA ARG A 174 26.46 9.68 0.67
C ARG A 174 24.98 10.06 0.53
N ARG A 175 24.08 9.37 1.24
CA ARG A 175 22.64 9.58 1.20
C ARG A 175 22.09 10.27 2.44
N ASP A 176 22.92 10.92 3.24
CA ASP A 176 22.52 11.60 4.48
C ASP A 176 21.68 10.72 5.43
N GLY A 177 21.98 9.41 5.47
CA GLY A 177 21.26 8.45 6.29
C GLY A 177 19.86 8.09 5.77
N HIS A 178 19.54 8.37 4.51
CA HIS A 178 18.34 7.83 3.87
C HIS A 178 18.49 6.31 3.68
N VAL A 179 17.44 5.56 3.99
CA VAL A 179 17.40 4.10 3.93
C VAL A 179 16.09 3.66 3.27
N PRO A 180 16.08 2.57 2.49
CA PRO A 180 14.85 2.05 1.91
C PRO A 180 14.00 1.38 3.00
N LEU A 181 13.02 2.14 3.50
CA LEU A 181 12.21 1.85 4.68
C LEU A 181 11.45 0.55 4.54
N LEU A 182 10.76 0.32 3.42
CA LEU A 182 9.85 -0.83 3.26
C LEU A 182 10.58 -2.17 3.29
N ARG A 183 11.91 -2.17 3.13
CA ARG A 183 12.77 -3.36 3.18
C ARG A 183 12.98 -3.93 4.57
N LEU A 184 12.68 -3.15 5.62
CA LEU A 184 12.97 -3.52 7.00
C LEU A 184 11.68 -3.65 7.83
N PRO A 185 10.81 -4.65 7.54
CA PRO A 185 9.58 -4.85 8.29
C PRO A 185 9.87 -5.25 9.75
N LEU A 186 8.99 -4.81 10.64
CA LEU A 186 8.95 -5.13 12.06
C LEU A 186 7.58 -5.71 12.41
N PRO A 187 7.47 -6.60 13.42
CA PRO A 187 6.18 -7.06 13.89
C PRO A 187 5.41 -5.88 14.51
N ALA A 188 4.10 -5.89 14.30
CA ALA A 188 3.18 -4.92 14.88
C ALA A 188 2.04 -5.62 15.61
N GLU A 189 1.64 -5.02 16.72
CA GLU A 189 0.46 -5.42 17.49
C GLU A 189 -0.73 -4.54 17.09
N GLY A 190 -1.94 -5.05 17.32
CA GLY A 190 -3.20 -4.37 17.00
C GLY A 190 -4.05 -5.16 16.00
N SER A 191 -5.22 -4.63 15.71
CA SER A 191 -6.21 -5.26 14.83
C SER A 191 -6.89 -4.22 13.96
N ALA A 192 -7.49 -4.68 12.86
CA ALA A 192 -8.43 -3.86 12.12
C ALA A 192 -9.66 -3.51 12.99
N PRO A 193 -10.34 -2.38 12.71
CA PRO A 193 -11.62 -2.07 13.32
C PRO A 193 -12.66 -3.17 13.09
N GLU A 194 -13.66 -3.26 13.96
CA GLU A 194 -14.76 -4.21 13.81
C GLU A 194 -15.44 -4.07 12.43
N GLY A 195 -15.72 -5.20 11.79
CA GLY A 195 -16.29 -5.25 10.45
C GLY A 195 -15.30 -5.08 9.30
N TYR A 196 -13.99 -4.96 9.58
CA TYR A 196 -12.92 -4.92 8.58
C TYR A 196 -11.85 -5.99 8.85
N ASP A 197 -11.16 -6.45 7.80
CA ASP A 197 -10.19 -7.54 7.87
C ASP A 197 -8.74 -7.04 7.98
N THR A 198 -8.46 -5.87 7.43
CA THR A 198 -7.12 -5.25 7.39
C THR A 198 -7.26 -3.74 7.53
N VAL A 199 -6.29 -3.09 8.19
CA VAL A 199 -6.17 -1.63 8.25
C VAL A 199 -4.73 -1.21 7.98
N VAL A 200 -4.55 -0.27 7.06
CA VAL A 200 -3.30 0.47 6.89
C VAL A 200 -3.37 1.70 7.77
N VAL A 201 -2.41 1.86 8.68
CA VAL A 201 -2.32 2.98 9.64
C VAL A 201 -1.12 3.84 9.26
N LEU A 202 -1.36 5.12 9.01
CA LEU A 202 -0.39 6.07 8.52
C LEU A 202 -0.35 7.30 9.44
N PRO A 203 0.51 7.31 10.48
CA PRO A 203 0.85 8.55 11.17
C PRO A 203 1.47 9.52 10.18
N LEU A 204 0.83 10.68 10.00
CA LEU A 204 1.23 11.66 8.99
C LEU A 204 2.50 12.37 9.46
N ARG A 205 3.48 12.47 8.56
CA ARG A 205 4.84 12.96 8.88
C ARG A 205 4.88 14.41 9.35
N ASP A 206 4.02 15.26 8.77
CA ASP A 206 3.98 16.71 8.97
C ASP A 206 2.68 17.30 8.39
N GLY A 207 2.47 18.61 8.58
CA GLY A 207 1.29 19.32 8.05
C GLY A 207 1.18 19.30 6.52
N THR A 208 2.28 19.13 5.78
CA THR A 208 2.22 19.02 4.30
C THR A 208 1.64 17.68 3.87
N ALA A 209 1.89 16.62 4.63
CA ALA A 209 1.22 15.34 4.45
C ALA A 209 -0.25 15.40 4.87
N GLU A 210 -0.60 16.14 5.93
CA GLU A 210 -1.99 16.39 6.33
C GLU A 210 -2.78 17.08 5.21
N ASP A 211 -2.26 18.19 4.68
CA ASP A 211 -2.87 18.94 3.59
C ASP A 211 -3.05 18.07 2.34
N LEU A 212 -2.06 17.24 2.01
CA LEU A 212 -2.15 16.31 0.89
C LEU A 212 -3.30 15.31 1.12
N VAL A 213 -3.33 14.64 2.26
CA VAL A 213 -4.36 13.63 2.57
C VAL A 213 -5.74 14.26 2.54
N ALA A 214 -5.93 15.43 3.17
CA ALA A 214 -7.20 16.14 3.16
C ALA A 214 -7.68 16.43 1.73
N ARG A 215 -6.78 16.93 0.85
CA ARG A 215 -7.11 17.14 -0.57
C ARG A 215 -7.47 15.85 -1.30
N LEU A 216 -6.72 14.77 -1.08
CA LEU A 216 -6.97 13.49 -1.76
C LEU A 216 -8.28 12.86 -1.32
N LEU A 217 -8.64 12.95 -0.04
CA LEU A 217 -9.94 12.50 0.48
C LEU A 217 -11.09 13.33 -0.11
N ALA A 218 -10.93 14.65 -0.22
CA ALA A 218 -11.91 15.54 -0.84
C ALA A 218 -12.09 15.27 -2.36
N ALA A 219 -11.02 14.81 -3.02
CA ALA A 219 -11.00 14.51 -4.44
C ALA A 219 -11.65 13.15 -4.81
N VAL A 220 -12.02 12.31 -3.84
CA VAL A 220 -12.69 11.03 -4.14
C VAL A 220 -14.02 11.29 -4.84
N ASP A 221 -14.23 10.60 -5.96
CA ASP A 221 -15.42 10.67 -6.79
C ASP A 221 -15.82 9.28 -7.33
N ASP A 222 -16.89 9.26 -8.12
CA ASP A 222 -17.48 8.07 -8.72
C ASP A 222 -16.47 7.24 -9.53
N ALA A 223 -15.44 7.89 -10.12
CA ALA A 223 -14.47 7.21 -10.98
C ALA A 223 -13.76 6.08 -10.23
N LEU A 224 -13.54 6.24 -8.92
CA LEU A 224 -12.88 5.22 -8.11
C LEU A 224 -13.70 3.92 -8.02
N LEU A 225 -15.01 4.03 -7.76
CA LEU A 225 -15.92 2.87 -7.73
C LEU A 225 -16.26 2.31 -9.12
N LEU A 226 -16.19 3.15 -10.16
CA LEU A 226 -16.39 2.69 -11.54
C LEU A 226 -15.19 1.91 -12.08
N THR A 227 -13.97 2.31 -11.69
CA THR A 227 -12.72 1.68 -12.13
C THR A 227 -12.32 0.47 -11.29
N LEU A 228 -12.82 0.38 -10.05
CA LEU A 228 -12.55 -0.72 -9.12
C LEU A 228 -13.84 -1.49 -8.82
N PRO A 229 -14.31 -2.36 -9.73
CA PRO A 229 -15.59 -3.07 -9.58
C PRO A 229 -15.60 -4.08 -8.42
N GLY A 230 -14.45 -4.36 -7.81
CA GLY A 230 -14.34 -5.14 -6.58
C GLY A 230 -14.70 -4.37 -5.30
N LEU A 231 -14.90 -3.04 -5.39
CA LEU A 231 -15.39 -2.21 -4.30
C LEU A 231 -16.88 -1.89 -4.49
N ASP A 232 -17.65 -2.12 -3.44
CA ASP A 232 -19.06 -1.79 -3.36
C ASP A 232 -19.32 -0.55 -2.49
N GLU A 233 -18.42 -0.22 -1.56
CA GLU A 233 -18.57 0.93 -0.66
C GLU A 233 -17.24 1.59 -0.33
N ILE A 234 -17.23 2.92 -0.31
CA ILE A 234 -16.16 3.75 0.24
C ILE A 234 -16.75 4.68 1.28
N VAL A 235 -16.31 4.57 2.53
CA VAL A 235 -16.64 5.47 3.63
C VAL A 235 -15.45 6.39 3.88
N ILE A 236 -15.68 7.69 3.91
CA ILE A 236 -14.69 8.72 4.19
C ILE A 236 -15.11 9.45 5.46
N GLU A 237 -14.28 9.41 6.48
CA GLU A 237 -14.49 10.07 7.76
C GLU A 237 -13.37 11.06 8.01
N THR A 238 -13.76 12.31 8.22
CA THR A 238 -12.86 13.42 8.50
C THR A 238 -13.39 14.17 9.72
N PRO A 239 -12.62 15.11 10.30
CA PRO A 239 -13.14 16.00 11.34
C PRO A 239 -14.41 16.77 10.93
N ASP A 240 -14.61 17.01 9.63
CA ASP A 240 -15.76 17.74 9.10
C ASP A 240 -17.02 16.87 8.94
N GLY A 241 -16.90 15.55 9.05
CA GLY A 241 -18.02 14.61 8.97
C GLY A 241 -17.73 13.35 8.18
N THR A 242 -18.80 12.62 7.86
CA THR A 242 -18.78 11.33 7.17
C THR A 242 -19.45 11.45 5.80
N ARG A 243 -18.77 10.93 4.76
CA ARG A 243 -19.29 10.78 3.40
C ARG A 243 -19.19 9.33 2.97
N THR A 244 -20.24 8.79 2.40
CA THR A 244 -20.29 7.41 1.90
C THR A 244 -20.60 7.41 0.42
N LEU A 245 -19.82 6.67 -0.36
CA LEU A 245 -20.10 6.34 -1.76
C LEU A 245 -20.41 4.86 -1.85
N SER A 246 -21.56 4.51 -2.41
CA SER A 246 -22.00 3.12 -2.56
C SER A 246 -22.32 2.80 -4.02
N ARG A 247 -21.81 1.66 -4.49
CA ARG A 247 -22.02 1.13 -5.84
C ARG A 247 -23.14 0.10 -5.84
N SER A 248 -24.02 0.18 -6.83
CA SER A 248 -25.04 -0.84 -7.08
C SER A 248 -25.30 -1.03 -8.58
N GLN A 249 -25.73 -2.23 -8.97
CA GLN A 249 -26.05 -2.54 -10.37
C GLN A 249 -27.56 -2.50 -10.60
N HIS A 250 -28.00 -1.68 -11.57
CA HIS A 250 -29.41 -1.53 -11.95
C HIS A 250 -29.59 -1.75 -13.46
N GLY A 251 -29.84 -3.00 -13.85
CA GLY A 251 -29.91 -3.39 -15.26
C GLY A 251 -28.59 -3.06 -15.98
N PRO A 252 -28.60 -2.33 -17.11
CA PRO A 252 -27.38 -1.97 -17.83
C PRO A 252 -26.65 -0.75 -17.25
N TYR A 253 -27.07 -0.24 -16.09
CA TYR A 253 -26.49 0.95 -15.47
C TYR A 253 -25.85 0.63 -14.12
N THR A 254 -24.69 1.24 -13.87
CA THR A 254 -24.05 1.30 -12.57
C THR A 254 -24.52 2.56 -11.86
N HIS A 255 -25.03 2.40 -10.65
CA HIS A 255 -25.44 3.51 -9.79
C HIS A 255 -24.36 3.74 -8.74
N ILE A 256 -23.92 5.00 -8.60
CA ILE A 256 -23.09 5.45 -7.50
C ILE A 256 -23.93 6.42 -6.67
N ASP A 257 -24.27 6.02 -5.46
CA ASP A 257 -24.95 6.88 -4.48
C ASP A 257 -23.90 7.51 -3.57
N ASP A 258 -23.71 8.82 -3.70
CA ASP A 258 -22.80 9.61 -2.87
C ASP A 258 -23.62 10.40 -1.86
N SER A 259 -23.44 10.12 -0.56
CA SER A 259 -24.21 10.79 0.50
C SER A 259 -24.06 12.31 0.51
N ALA A 260 -23.01 12.86 -0.11
CA ALA A 260 -22.79 14.29 -0.23
C ALA A 260 -23.26 14.90 -1.57
N ARG A 261 -23.40 14.09 -2.63
CA ARG A 261 -23.66 14.58 -4.01
C ARG A 261 -24.92 13.99 -4.65
N GLY A 262 -25.55 13.01 -4.02
CA GLY A 262 -26.70 12.27 -4.50
C GLY A 262 -26.33 11.12 -5.45
N LEU A 263 -27.36 10.58 -6.10
CA LEU A 263 -27.26 9.44 -6.99
C LEU A 263 -26.82 9.84 -8.40
N ASN A 264 -25.71 9.26 -8.87
CA ASN A 264 -25.28 9.31 -10.26
C ASN A 264 -25.50 7.97 -10.96
N ARG A 265 -25.97 8.03 -12.21
CA ARG A 265 -26.23 6.86 -13.04
C ARG A 265 -25.26 6.80 -14.21
N TRP A 266 -24.47 5.75 -14.25
CA TRP A 266 -23.44 5.51 -15.24
C TRP A 266 -23.80 4.35 -16.15
N ARG A 267 -23.43 4.46 -17.43
CA ARG A 267 -23.42 3.31 -18.35
C ARG A 267 -21.97 3.03 -18.69
N THR A 268 -21.42 1.96 -18.15
CA THR A 268 -20.05 1.54 -18.43
C THR A 268 -20.04 0.65 -19.67
N VAL A 269 -19.06 0.88 -20.54
CA VAL A 269 -18.75 -0.01 -21.66
C VAL A 269 -17.36 -0.55 -21.39
N LEU A 270 -17.22 -1.86 -21.38
CA LEU A 270 -15.95 -2.55 -21.16
C LEU A 270 -15.59 -3.29 -22.44
N HIS A 271 -14.41 -3.01 -22.97
CA HIS A 271 -13.83 -3.78 -24.06
C HIS A 271 -12.74 -4.69 -23.51
N HIS A 272 -12.83 -5.97 -23.85
CA HIS A 272 -11.77 -6.93 -23.54
C HIS A 272 -11.62 -7.90 -24.70
N GLY A 273 -10.41 -8.41 -24.90
CA GLY A 273 -10.16 -9.34 -25.98
C GLY A 273 -8.79 -9.99 -25.88
N PRO A 274 -8.57 -11.09 -26.61
CA PRO A 274 -7.25 -11.67 -26.71
C PRO A 274 -6.31 -10.78 -27.53
N ILE A 275 -5.01 -10.82 -27.22
CA ILE A 275 -3.94 -10.29 -28.06
C ILE A 275 -3.35 -11.49 -28.82
N GLU A 276 -3.24 -11.38 -30.14
CA GLU A 276 -2.66 -12.45 -30.95
C GLU A 276 -1.19 -12.69 -30.56
N PRO A 277 -0.76 -13.96 -30.39
CA PRO A 277 0.60 -14.29 -29.97
C PRO A 277 1.70 -13.70 -30.87
N ALA A 278 1.42 -13.55 -32.17
CA ALA A 278 2.36 -12.96 -33.13
C ALA A 278 2.68 -11.49 -32.80
N LEU A 279 1.73 -10.74 -32.24
CA LEU A 279 1.92 -9.34 -31.83
C LEU A 279 2.75 -9.20 -30.55
N LEU A 280 2.95 -10.30 -29.82
CA LEU A 280 3.74 -10.35 -28.60
C LEU A 280 5.13 -10.94 -28.84
N ALA A 281 5.47 -11.40 -30.06
CA ALA A 281 6.70 -12.17 -30.33
C ALA A 281 7.99 -11.47 -29.85
N ASP A 282 8.06 -10.14 -29.97
CA ASP A 282 9.22 -9.32 -29.60
C ASP A 282 9.16 -8.78 -28.15
N ARG A 283 8.18 -9.22 -27.36
CA ARG A 283 8.00 -8.78 -25.98
C ARG A 283 8.72 -9.71 -24.99
N PRO A 284 9.06 -9.21 -23.78
CA PRO A 284 9.54 -10.04 -22.68
C PRO A 284 8.67 -11.28 -22.46
N VAL A 285 9.26 -12.36 -21.93
CA VAL A 285 8.57 -13.65 -21.70
C VAL A 285 7.26 -13.45 -20.93
N GLU A 286 7.27 -12.56 -19.95
CA GLU A 286 6.15 -12.25 -19.08
C GLU A 286 4.99 -11.56 -19.82
N GLU A 287 5.29 -10.78 -20.86
CA GLU A 287 4.28 -10.12 -21.70
C GLU A 287 3.70 -11.09 -22.75
N ARG A 288 4.51 -12.01 -23.28
CA ARG A 288 4.07 -13.07 -24.21
C ARG A 288 3.06 -14.03 -23.61
N LEU A 289 3.14 -14.27 -22.30
CA LEU A 289 2.21 -15.10 -21.56
C LEU A 289 0.88 -14.38 -21.24
N ARG A 290 0.67 -13.16 -21.73
CA ARG A 290 -0.53 -12.34 -21.47
C ARG A 290 -1.24 -11.93 -22.77
N PRO A 291 -1.88 -12.89 -23.47
CA PRO A 291 -2.54 -12.63 -24.73
C PRO A 291 -3.92 -12.01 -24.50
N ARG A 292 -4.07 -10.96 -23.67
CA ARG A 292 -5.36 -10.30 -23.40
C ARG A 292 -5.18 -8.80 -23.14
N TRP A 293 -6.13 -7.99 -23.60
CA TRP A 293 -6.23 -6.56 -23.32
C TRP A 293 -7.60 -6.21 -22.71
N VAL A 294 -7.64 -5.13 -21.96
CA VAL A 294 -8.85 -4.54 -21.37
C VAL A 294 -8.78 -3.01 -21.58
N GLY A 295 -9.89 -2.38 -21.96
CA GLY A 295 -9.99 -0.94 -22.20
C GLY A 295 -11.41 -0.41 -22.08
#